data_AF-A0A0V0H024-F1
#
_entry.id   AF-A0A0V0H024-F1
#
_cell.length_a   1.000
_cell.length_b   1.000
_cell.length_c   1.000
_cell.angle_alpha   90.00
_cell.angle_beta   90.00
_cell.angle_gamma   90.00
#
_symmetry.space_group_name_H-M   'P 1'
#
loop_
_entity.id
_entity.type
_entity.pdbx_description
1 polymer ?
#
loop_
_entity_poly.entity_id
_entity_poly.type
_entity_poly.pdbx_seq_one_letter_code
_entity_poly.pdbx_strand_id
1 'polypeptide(L)'
;MDYVGITIMIITSFFPPMYYIFQCSPLWQIVYLTGITILGICTIITLLFPVFSTGKYRSFRAGLFMSMGCFGLFPAIHALVVNWSDPMRNITLVYESVMALCYIIGAIFYVSRVPEKWRPGLFDLVGHSHQIFHTFVIFGALAHYGAARIFVEYRTRFGCHNR
;
A
#
# COMPACT_ATOMS: atom_id res chain seq x y z
N MET A 1 -9.86 -0.66 15.15
CA MET A 1 -10.46 -0.22 13.87
C MET A 1 -9.37 0.16 12.86
N ASP A 2 -8.24 0.72 13.29
CA ASP A 2 -7.12 1.16 12.44
C ASP A 2 -6.63 0.10 11.44
N TYR A 3 -6.42 -1.14 11.89
CA TYR A 3 -5.93 -2.22 11.02
C TYR A 3 -6.89 -2.59 9.88
N VAL A 4 -8.20 -2.53 10.11
CA VAL A 4 -9.20 -2.79 9.07
C VAL A 4 -9.18 -1.68 8.03
N GLY A 5 -9.11 -0.41 8.48
CA GLY A 5 -8.96 0.75 7.60
C GLY A 5 -7.71 0.66 6.74
N ILE A 6 -6.55 0.35 7.34
CA ILE A 6 -5.29 0.14 6.61
C ILE A 6 -5.44 -0.98 5.56
N THR A 7 -6.08 -2.10 5.95
CA THR A 7 -6.28 -3.24 5.03
C THR A 7 -7.15 -2.85 3.84
N ILE A 8 -8.27 -2.17 4.08
CA ILE A 8 -9.17 -1.69 3.02
C ILE A 8 -8.44 -0.70 2.10
N MET A 9 -7.67 0.23 2.68
CA MET A 9 -6.88 1.18 1.93
C MET A 9 -5.87 0.48 1.01
N ILE A 10 -5.16 -0.54 1.50
CA ILE A 10 -4.21 -1.33 0.67
C ILE A 10 -4.96 -2.06 -0.46
N ILE A 11 -6.08 -2.74 -0.17
CA ILE A 11 -6.83 -3.46 -1.21
C ILE A 11 -7.26 -2.50 -2.31
N THR A 12 -7.92 -1.41 -1.91
CA THR A 12 -8.52 -0.45 -2.85
C THR A 12 -7.48 0.35 -3.63
N SER A 13 -6.32 0.65 -3.04
CA SER A 13 -5.24 1.37 -3.75
C SER A 13 -4.64 0.55 -4.89
N PHE A 14 -4.73 -0.78 -4.87
CA PHE A 14 -4.23 -1.62 -5.97
C PHE A 14 -5.11 -1.53 -7.23
N PHE A 15 -6.39 -1.18 -7.11
CA PHE A 15 -7.33 -1.21 -8.24
C PHE A 15 -6.92 -0.30 -9.40
N PRO A 16 -6.71 1.01 -9.20
CA PRO A 16 -6.38 1.89 -10.32
C PRO A 16 -5.06 1.53 -11.02
N PRO A 17 -3.92 1.38 -10.32
CA PRO A 17 -2.66 1.03 -10.98
C PRO A 17 -2.75 -0.29 -11.73
N MET A 18 -3.31 -1.36 -11.13
CA MET A 18 -3.38 -2.66 -11.80
C MET A 18 -4.26 -2.61 -13.05
N TYR A 19 -5.40 -1.92 -12.97
CA TYR A 19 -6.31 -1.78 -14.10
C TYR A 19 -5.65 -1.06 -15.30
N TYR A 20 -5.01 0.09 -15.05
CA TYR A 20 -4.44 0.91 -16.14
C TYR A 20 -3.09 0.40 -16.64
N ILE A 21 -2.21 -0.08 -15.77
CA ILE A 21 -0.88 -0.59 -16.16
C ILE A 21 -1.03 -1.85 -17.02
N PHE A 22 -1.93 -2.76 -16.62
CA PHE A 22 -2.18 -4.02 -17.29
C PHE A 22 -3.42 -3.99 -18.19
N GLN A 23 -3.87 -2.81 -18.64
CA GLN A 23 -5.08 -2.66 -19.47
C GLN A 23 -5.09 -3.57 -20.72
N CYS A 24 -3.91 -3.89 -21.26
CA CYS A 24 -3.74 -4.76 -22.43
C CYS A 24 -3.57 -6.24 -22.11
N SER A 25 -3.62 -6.61 -20.84
CA SER A 25 -3.39 -7.98 -20.37
C SER A 25 -4.34 -8.29 -19.21
N PRO A 26 -5.63 -8.54 -19.49
CA PRO A 26 -6.68 -8.65 -18.47
C PRO A 26 -6.44 -9.81 -17.49
N LEU A 27 -5.75 -10.87 -17.92
CA LEU A 27 -5.37 -11.97 -17.04
C LEU A 27 -4.58 -11.48 -15.82
N TRP A 28 -3.60 -10.58 -16.03
CA TRP A 28 -2.76 -10.08 -14.94
C TRP A 28 -3.50 -9.15 -13.99
N GLN A 29 -4.47 -8.36 -14.51
CA GLN A 29 -5.37 -7.58 -13.66
C GLN A 29 -6.13 -8.50 -12.71
N ILE A 30 -6.76 -9.56 -13.24
CA ILE A 30 -7.55 -10.50 -12.45
C ILE A 30 -6.67 -11.19 -11.40
N VAL A 31 -5.48 -11.67 -11.78
CA VAL A 31 -4.56 -12.35 -10.86
C VAL A 31 -4.17 -11.44 -9.70
N TYR A 32 -3.73 -10.21 -9.97
CA TYR A 32 -3.27 -9.31 -8.92
C TYR A 32 -4.39 -8.77 -8.05
N LEU A 33 -5.52 -8.36 -8.65
CA LEU A 33 -6.66 -7.82 -7.90
C LEU A 33 -7.36 -8.89 -7.07
N THR A 34 -7.49 -10.10 -7.60
CA THR A 34 -8.06 -11.22 -6.83
C THR A 34 -7.09 -11.62 -5.70
N GLY A 35 -5.79 -11.70 -5.97
CA GLY A 35 -4.78 -12.05 -4.97
C GLY A 35 -4.78 -11.08 -3.78
N ILE A 36 -4.68 -9.77 -4.03
CA ILE A 36 -4.67 -8.77 -2.95
C ILE A 36 -6.01 -8.72 -2.20
N THR A 37 -7.13 -8.93 -2.90
CA THR A 37 -8.46 -8.97 -2.28
C THR A 37 -8.60 -10.19 -1.36
N ILE A 38 -8.16 -11.38 -1.77
CA ILE A 38 -8.18 -12.58 -0.93
C ILE A 38 -7.31 -12.38 0.32
N LEU A 39 -6.06 -11.91 0.15
CA LEU A 39 -5.17 -11.63 1.28
C LEU A 39 -5.77 -10.60 2.24
N GLY A 40 -6.39 -9.56 1.70
CA GLY A 40 -7.05 -8.52 2.46
C GLY A 40 -8.28 -9.02 3.23
N ILE A 41 -9.14 -9.84 2.60
CA ILE A 41 -10.30 -10.46 3.26
C ILE A 41 -9.84 -11.37 4.39
N CYS A 42 -8.85 -12.23 4.16
CA CYS A 42 -8.25 -13.07 5.21
C CYS A 42 -7.75 -12.21 6.38
N THR A 43 -7.06 -11.11 6.09
CA THR A 43 -6.58 -10.17 7.12
C THR A 43 -7.74 -9.56 7.91
N ILE A 44 -8.78 -9.05 7.24
CA ILE A 44 -9.97 -8.48 7.90
C ILE A 44 -10.66 -9.51 8.79
N ILE A 45 -10.85 -10.74 8.31
CA ILE A 45 -11.44 -11.84 9.10
C ILE A 45 -10.62 -12.07 10.37
N THR A 46 -9.29 -12.18 10.26
CA THR A 46 -8.44 -12.41 11.45
C THR A 46 -8.43 -11.25 12.45
N LEU A 47 -8.74 -10.04 11.99
CA LEU A 47 -8.84 -8.85 12.83
C LEU A 47 -10.19 -8.71 13.52
N LEU A 48 -11.27 -9.14 12.87
CA LEU A 48 -12.64 -8.99 13.37
C LEU A 48 -13.12 -10.19 14.19
N PHE A 49 -12.62 -11.40 13.93
CA PHE A 49 -13.07 -12.59 14.64
C PHE A 49 -12.39 -12.72 16.02
N PRO A 50 -13.15 -12.85 17.12
CA PRO A 50 -12.62 -12.84 18.48
C PRO A 50 -11.55 -13.91 18.74
N VAL A 51 -11.70 -15.10 18.16
CA VAL A 51 -10.76 -16.22 18.30
C VAL A 51 -9.34 -15.83 17.84
N PHE A 52 -9.25 -15.06 16.75
CA PHE A 52 -7.99 -14.62 16.16
C PHE A 52 -7.46 -13.31 16.74
N SER A 53 -8.24 -12.62 17.58
CA SER A 53 -7.80 -11.38 18.25
C SER A 53 -6.85 -11.63 19.42
N THR A 54 -6.82 -12.86 19.95
CA THR A 54 -5.97 -13.26 21.08
C THR A 54 -4.46 -13.06 20.79
N GLY A 55 -3.66 -12.93 21.86
CA GLY A 55 -2.21 -12.74 21.74
C GLY A 55 -1.49 -13.88 21.00
N LYS A 56 -2.03 -15.10 21.03
CA LYS A 56 -1.51 -16.28 20.33
C LYS A 56 -1.37 -16.08 18.83
N TYR A 57 -2.28 -15.32 18.21
CA TYR A 57 -2.29 -15.08 16.75
C TYR A 57 -1.60 -13.77 16.36
N ARG A 58 -0.90 -13.09 17.27
CA ARG A 58 -0.23 -11.82 16.98
C ARG A 58 0.76 -11.94 15.82
N SER A 59 1.62 -12.96 15.83
CA SER A 59 2.61 -13.18 14.76
C SER A 59 1.93 -13.54 13.44
N PHE A 60 0.83 -14.29 13.47
CA PHE A 60 0.05 -14.63 12.28
C PHE A 60 -0.54 -13.38 11.61
N ARG A 61 -1.16 -12.48 12.39
CA ARG A 61 -1.68 -11.20 11.88
C ARG A 61 -0.58 -10.32 11.30
N ALA A 62 0.57 -10.25 11.97
CA ALA A 62 1.73 -9.51 11.46
C ALA A 62 2.25 -10.09 10.13
N GLY A 63 2.27 -11.43 10.01
CA GLY A 63 2.63 -12.12 8.78
C GLY A 63 1.68 -11.82 7.62
N LEU A 64 0.37 -11.73 7.87
CA LEU A 64 -0.62 -11.35 6.86
C LEU A 64 -0.45 -9.90 6.37
N PHE A 65 -0.21 -8.95 7.28
CA PHE A 65 0.10 -7.57 6.87
C PHE A 65 1.39 -7.49 6.07
N MET A 66 2.42 -8.23 6.49
CA MET A 66 3.69 -8.29 5.76
C MET A 66 3.52 -8.91 4.37
N SER A 67 2.73 -9.98 4.25
CA SER A 67 2.48 -10.63 2.96
C SER A 67 1.74 -9.73 2.00
N MET A 68 0.78 -8.91 2.46
CA MET A 68 0.14 -7.90 1.62
C MET A 68 1.14 -6.86 1.09
N GLY A 69 2.05 -6.36 1.93
CA GLY A 69 3.10 -5.42 1.51
C GLY A 69 4.06 -6.06 0.50
N CYS A 70 4.55 -7.27 0.79
CA CYS A 70 5.42 -8.02 -0.11
C CYS A 70 4.74 -8.38 -1.43
N PHE A 71 3.43 -8.69 -1.40
CA PHE A 71 2.66 -9.00 -2.60
C PHE A 71 2.70 -7.84 -3.60
N GLY A 72 2.71 -6.59 -3.13
CA GLY A 72 2.82 -5.39 -3.98
C GLY A 72 4.12 -5.29 -4.79
N LEU A 73 5.19 -5.95 -4.37
CA LEU A 73 6.47 -5.95 -5.11
C LEU A 73 6.37 -6.73 -6.43
N PHE A 74 5.61 -7.82 -6.44
CA PHE A 74 5.44 -8.66 -7.64
C PHE A 74 4.80 -7.91 -8.83
N PRO A 75 3.61 -7.30 -8.69
CA PRO A 75 3.03 -6.52 -9.78
C PRO A 75 3.84 -5.28 -10.11
N ALA A 76 4.52 -4.65 -9.14
CA ALA A 76 5.39 -3.51 -9.41
C ALA A 76 6.58 -3.88 -10.32
N ILE A 77 7.29 -4.96 -10.00
CA ILE A 77 8.40 -5.47 -10.81
C ILE A 77 7.88 -5.93 -12.19
N HIS A 78 6.77 -6.65 -12.23
CA HIS A 78 6.19 -7.11 -13.49
C HIS A 78 5.76 -5.94 -14.37
N ALA A 79 5.13 -4.91 -13.80
CA ALA A 79 4.79 -3.67 -14.47
C ALA A 79 6.01 -2.97 -15.07
N LEU A 80 7.09 -2.87 -14.29
CA LEU A 80 8.37 -2.31 -14.69
C LEU A 80 8.96 -3.00 -15.92
N VAL A 81 8.97 -4.34 -15.91
CA VAL A 81 9.53 -5.16 -17.00
C VAL A 81 8.70 -5.02 -18.27
N VAL A 82 7.37 -5.17 -18.16
CA VAL A 82 6.47 -5.15 -19.33
C VAL A 82 6.28 -3.75 -19.91
N ASN A 83 6.52 -2.70 -19.12
CA ASN A 83 6.38 -1.30 -19.55
C ASN A 83 7.73 -0.58 -19.55
N TRP A 84 8.82 -1.29 -19.85
CA TRP A 84 10.16 -0.74 -19.78
C TRP A 84 10.34 0.51 -20.66
N SER A 85 9.74 0.53 -21.85
CA SER A 85 9.83 1.64 -22.82
C SER A 85 8.87 2.80 -22.53
N ASP A 86 8.06 2.73 -21.48
CA ASP A 86 7.09 3.78 -21.17
C ASP A 86 7.81 5.09 -20.75
N PRO A 87 7.57 6.22 -21.44
CA PRO A 87 8.20 7.51 -21.11
C PRO A 87 7.82 8.01 -19.71
N MET A 88 6.64 7.63 -19.19
CA MET A 88 6.17 8.04 -17.86
C MET A 88 6.71 7.15 -16.74
N ARG A 89 7.41 6.05 -17.06
CA ARG A 89 7.94 5.05 -16.12
C ARG A 89 8.75 5.69 -14.98
N ASN A 90 9.71 6.55 -15.31
CA ASN A 90 10.61 7.11 -14.28
C ASN A 90 9.84 8.01 -13.30
N ILE A 91 8.86 8.77 -13.78
CA ILE A 91 8.05 9.67 -12.95
C ILE A 91 7.16 8.84 -12.02
N THR A 92 6.46 7.83 -12.55
CA THR A 92 5.59 6.96 -11.73
C THR A 92 6.40 6.17 -10.70
N LEU A 93 7.59 5.68 -11.06
CA LEU A 93 8.51 5.04 -10.11
C LEU A 93 8.94 5.96 -8.97
N VAL A 94 9.19 7.24 -9.24
CA VAL A 94 9.52 8.20 -8.19
C VAL A 94 8.35 8.35 -7.22
N TYR A 95 7.13 8.54 -7.72
CA TYR A 95 5.93 8.64 -6.87
C TYR A 95 5.71 7.38 -6.02
N GLU A 96 5.79 6.18 -6.62
CA GLU A 96 5.62 4.92 -5.90
C GLU A 96 6.77 4.66 -4.90
N SER A 97 8.00 5.09 -5.22
CA SER A 97 9.14 5.00 -4.31
C SER A 97 8.97 5.95 -3.11
N VAL A 98 8.47 7.16 -3.34
CA VAL A 98 8.13 8.11 -2.27
C VAL A 98 7.02 7.54 -1.39
N MET A 99 5.97 6.94 -1.96
CA MET A 99 4.94 6.25 -1.19
C MET A 99 5.56 5.16 -0.29
N ALA A 100 6.40 4.28 -0.86
CA ALA A 100 7.03 3.21 -0.11
C ALA A 100 7.89 3.73 1.04
N LEU A 101 8.70 4.77 0.80
CA LEU A 101 9.51 5.43 1.83
C LEU A 101 8.65 6.05 2.94
N CYS A 102 7.57 6.76 2.59
CA CYS A 102 6.65 7.34 3.56
C CYS A 102 6.05 6.25 4.46
N TYR A 103 5.59 5.13 3.90
CA TYR A 103 5.03 4.03 4.68
C TYR A 103 6.08 3.34 5.58
N ILE A 104 7.31 3.14 5.09
CA ILE A 104 8.40 2.57 5.90
C ILE A 104 8.72 3.49 7.08
N ILE A 105 8.90 4.79 6.83
CA ILE A 105 9.24 5.77 7.87
C ILE A 105 8.10 5.88 8.89
N GLY A 106 6.85 5.99 8.43
CA GLY A 106 5.68 6.00 9.30
C GLY A 106 5.61 4.76 10.18
N ALA A 107 5.83 3.56 9.61
CA ALA A 107 5.83 2.31 10.36
C ALA A 107 6.95 2.26 11.42
N ILE A 108 8.14 2.80 11.11
CA ILE A 108 9.24 2.93 12.08
C ILE A 108 8.82 3.80 13.27
N PHE A 109 8.18 4.96 13.04
CA PHE A 109 7.66 5.79 14.14
C PHE A 109 6.62 5.02 14.96
N TYR A 110 5.62 4.43 14.31
CA TYR A 110 4.55 3.68 14.96
C TYR A 110 5.09 2.54 15.87
N VAL A 111 6.05 1.76 15.38
CA VAL A 111 6.62 0.63 16.13
C VAL A 111 7.58 1.09 17.22
N SER A 112 8.42 2.10 16.95
CA SER A 112 9.42 2.57 17.91
C SER A 112 8.82 3.35 19.08
N ARG A 113 7.59 3.87 18.94
CA ARG A 113 6.89 4.71 19.93
C ARG A 113 7.67 5.99 20.27
N VAL A 114 8.44 6.50 19.32
CA VAL A 114 9.20 7.75 19.44
C VAL A 114 8.35 8.89 18.86
N PRO A 115 8.27 10.07 19.51
CA PRO A 115 9.09 10.54 20.63
C PRO A 115 8.54 10.28 22.04
N GLU A 116 7.32 9.77 22.20
CA GLU A 116 6.68 9.63 23.52
C GLU A 116 7.43 8.67 24.46
N LYS A 117 8.14 7.69 23.91
CA LYS A 117 9.05 6.81 24.66
C LYS A 117 10.18 7.57 25.34
N TRP A 118 10.64 8.69 24.77
CA TRP A 118 11.76 9.48 25.32
C TRP A 118 11.32 10.51 26.34
N ARG A 119 10.10 11.06 26.21
CA ARG A 119 9.54 12.06 27.13
C ARG A 119 8.08 11.73 27.45
N PRO A 120 7.83 10.78 28.36
CA PRO A 120 6.48 10.45 28.81
C PRO A 120 5.75 11.69 29.36
N GLY A 121 4.48 11.88 29.02
CA GLY A 121 3.66 13.01 29.46
C GLY A 121 3.72 14.25 28.56
N LEU A 122 4.76 14.42 27.74
CA LEU A 122 4.92 15.62 26.90
C LEU A 122 4.11 15.54 25.60
N PHE A 123 3.93 14.34 25.05
CA PHE A 123 3.31 14.10 23.74
C PHE A 123 1.91 13.49 23.85
N ASP A 124 1.26 13.61 25.01
CA ASP A 124 -0.02 12.92 25.29
C ASP A 124 -1.18 13.40 24.41
N LEU A 125 -1.13 14.65 23.93
CA LEU A 125 -2.16 15.25 23.07
C LEU A 125 -1.71 15.40 21.61
N VAL A 126 -0.48 15.85 21.37
CA VAL A 126 0.03 16.19 20.03
C VAL A 126 1.46 15.68 19.85
N GLY A 127 1.78 15.17 18.66
CA GLY A 127 3.14 14.82 18.25
C GLY A 127 3.62 13.45 18.71
N HIS A 128 2.74 12.62 19.29
CA HIS A 128 3.08 11.21 19.56
C HIS A 128 3.21 10.40 18.27
N SER A 129 3.94 9.29 18.34
CA SER A 129 4.29 8.43 17.19
C SER A 129 3.12 8.06 16.30
N HIS A 130 1.93 7.83 16.88
CA HIS A 130 0.74 7.45 16.14
C HIS A 130 0.18 8.59 15.27
N GLN A 131 0.27 9.86 15.71
CA GLN A 131 -0.08 11.01 14.85
C GLN A 131 0.94 11.20 13.73
N ILE A 132 2.22 11.02 14.04
CA ILE A 132 3.30 11.07 13.05
C ILE A 132 3.09 9.97 11.99
N PHE A 133 2.76 8.75 12.42
CA PHE A 133 2.42 7.63 11.54
C PHE A 133 1.30 8.00 10.56
N HIS A 134 0.17 8.52 11.05
CA HIS A 134 -0.94 8.93 10.18
C HIS A 134 -0.53 10.03 9.20
N THR A 135 0.31 10.97 9.62
CA THR A 135 0.84 12.02 8.73
C THR A 135 1.62 11.42 7.57
N PHE A 136 2.50 10.45 7.84
CA PHE A 136 3.23 9.74 6.79
C PHE A 136 2.33 8.88 5.91
N VAL A 137 1.28 8.26 6.48
CA VAL A 137 0.28 7.52 5.70
C VAL A 137 -0.42 8.44 4.70
N ILE A 138 -0.80 9.65 5.11
CA ILE A 138 -1.41 10.65 4.23
C ILE A 138 -0.45 11.05 3.10
N PHE A 139 0.81 11.35 3.41
CA PHE A 139 1.79 11.70 2.37
C PHE A 139 2.05 10.54 1.41
N GLY A 140 2.13 9.31 1.90
CA GLY A 140 2.24 8.12 1.06
C GLY A 140 1.04 7.97 0.12
N ALA A 141 -0.18 8.13 0.64
CA ALA A 141 -1.40 8.07 -0.15
C ALA A 141 -1.47 9.19 -1.21
N LEU A 142 -1.02 10.40 -0.90
CA LEU A 142 -0.94 11.51 -1.86
C LEU A 142 0.09 11.24 -2.97
N ALA A 143 1.25 10.69 -2.64
CA ALA A 143 2.24 10.29 -3.63
C ALA A 143 1.69 9.20 -4.57
N HIS A 144 1.04 8.19 -4.00
CA HIS A 144 0.38 7.13 -4.76
C HIS A 144 -0.75 7.66 -5.65
N TYR A 145 -1.55 8.60 -5.14
CA TYR A 145 -2.58 9.27 -5.94
C TYR A 145 -1.97 10.03 -7.14
N GLY A 146 -0.81 10.68 -6.95
CA GLY A 146 -0.04 11.28 -8.04
C GLY A 146 0.33 10.27 -9.13
N ALA A 147 0.85 9.10 -8.76
CA ALA A 147 1.11 8.02 -9.71
C ALA A 147 -0.16 7.53 -10.42
N ALA A 148 -1.24 7.31 -9.66
CA ALA A 148 -2.53 6.88 -10.20
C ALA A 148 -3.10 7.85 -11.24
N ARG A 149 -2.97 9.16 -11.01
CA ARG A 149 -3.37 10.20 -11.97
C ARG A 149 -2.60 10.09 -13.28
N ILE A 150 -1.29 9.88 -13.20
CA ILE A 150 -0.45 9.68 -14.39
C ILE A 150 -0.87 8.41 -15.13
N PHE A 151 -1.10 7.30 -14.42
CA PHE A 151 -1.55 6.06 -15.05
C PHE A 151 -2.86 6.26 -15.81
N VAL A 152 -3.87 6.88 -15.19
CA VAL A 152 -5.15 7.17 -15.85
C VAL A 152 -4.93 8.05 -17.09
N GLU A 153 -4.28 9.19 -16.93
CA GLU A 153 -4.14 10.17 -18.01
C GLU A 153 -3.34 9.64 -19.20
N TYR A 154 -2.22 8.97 -18.94
CA TYR A 154 -1.37 8.41 -19.98
C TYR A 154 -2.03 7.20 -20.65
N ARG A 155 -2.57 6.26 -19.87
CA ARG A 155 -3.07 4.98 -20.42
C ARG A 155 -4.41 5.11 -21.13
N THR A 156 -5.27 6.03 -20.71
CA THR A 156 -6.51 6.34 -21.43
C THR A 156 -6.23 6.97 -22.80
N ARG A 157 -5.13 7.71 -22.97
CA ARG A 157 -4.78 8.35 -24.26
C ARG A 157 -4.09 7.39 -25.24
N PHE A 158 -3.18 6.53 -24.77
CA PHE A 158 -2.34 5.72 -25.65
C PHE A 158 -2.79 4.25 -25.81
N GLY A 159 -3.76 3.78 -25.01
CA GLY A 159 -4.45 2.51 -25.20
C GLY A 159 -3.51 1.29 -25.35
N CYS A 160 -3.98 0.29 -26.12
CA CYS A 160 -3.26 -0.96 -26.38
C CYS A 160 -2.80 -1.12 -27.82
N HIS A 161 -3.09 -0.15 -28.68
CA HIS A 161 -2.85 -0.25 -30.12
C HIS A 161 -1.40 0.09 -30.52
N ASN A 162 -0.61 0.65 -29.60
CA ASN A 162 0.75 1.15 -29.83
C ASN A 162 1.85 0.37 -29.06
N ARG A 163 1.63 -0.91 -28.74
CA ARG A 163 2.66 -1.78 -28.15
C ARG A 163 3.31 -2.67 -29.19
#